data_AF-A0A1G2Q4E2-F1
#
_entry.id   AF-A0A1G2Q4E2-F1
#
_cell.length_a   1.000
_cell.length_b   1.000
_cell.length_c   1.000
_cell.angle_alpha   90.00
_cell.angle_beta   90.00
_cell.angle_gamma   90.00
#
_symmetry.space_group_name_H-M   'P 1'
#
loop_
_entity.id
_entity.type
_entity.pdbx_description
1 polymer ?
#
loop_
_entity_poly.entity_id
_entity_poly.type
_entity_poly.pdbx_seq_one_letter_code
_entity_poly.pdbx_strand_id
1 'polypeptide(L)'
;MLKHKDQRVGVFVDVANMYYSSRNLFGSRTNFGKVLEAAVAGRKLIRAIAYVVKAEAPEEAKFFEALDNQGFEVKTKDLQVFVGGAKKGDWDVGISIDAISMASKLDVVVLVTGDGDFVPLIEYLQFLGQRVEVMAFSETASAKLKEAADDFFDLSSSRSQFLMSLPASLRRQLAKKNNNHN
;
A
#
# COMPACT_ATOMS: atom_id res chain seq x y z
N MET A 1 3.37 11.80 17.66
CA MET A 1 4.82 11.92 17.96
C MET A 1 5.49 12.92 17.01
N LEU A 2 6.64 13.48 17.38
CA LEU A 2 7.37 14.46 16.55
C LEU A 2 7.93 13.78 15.27
N LYS A 3 7.84 14.45 14.11
CA LYS A 3 8.47 14.03 12.84
C LYS A 3 9.59 15.02 12.52
N HIS A 4 10.83 14.55 12.50
CA HIS A 4 11.99 15.42 12.24
C HIS A 4 12.28 15.48 10.73
N LYS A 5 12.46 16.68 10.18
CA LYS A 5 12.65 16.89 8.73
C LYS A 5 13.86 16.13 8.15
N ASP A 6 14.87 15.89 8.97
CA ASP A 6 16.09 15.19 8.55
C ASP A 6 15.97 13.66 8.49
N GLN A 7 14.86 13.09 8.99
CA GLN A 7 14.62 11.65 8.94
C GLN A 7 14.60 11.15 7.49
N ARG A 8 15.31 10.05 7.27
CA ARG A 8 15.35 9.29 6.02
C ARG A 8 14.19 8.31 6.00
N VAL A 9 13.29 8.48 5.04
CA VAL A 9 12.04 7.70 4.97
C VAL A 9 12.09 6.73 3.80
N GLY A 10 11.74 5.47 4.07
CA GLY A 10 11.42 4.48 3.04
C GLY A 10 9.93 4.18 3.06
N VAL A 11 9.28 4.18 1.89
CA VAL A 11 7.83 3.92 1.76
C VAL A 11 7.63 2.64 0.95
N PHE A 12 6.89 1.68 1.51
CA PHE A 12 6.64 0.38 0.90
C PHE A 12 5.13 0.15 0.82
N VAL A 13 4.60 0.07 -0.41
CA VAL A 13 3.15 0.08 -0.65
C VAL A 13 2.69 -1.26 -1.20
N ASP A 14 1.86 -1.94 -0.43
CA ASP A 14 1.07 -3.06 -0.93
C ASP A 14 -0.14 -2.53 -1.71
N VAL A 15 0.01 -2.44 -3.03
CA VAL A 15 -1.03 -1.89 -3.90
C VAL A 15 -2.25 -2.79 -3.95
N ALA A 16 -2.07 -4.12 -3.85
CA ALA A 16 -3.18 -5.06 -3.89
C ALA A 16 -4.06 -4.91 -2.64
N ASN A 17 -3.46 -4.92 -1.45
CA ASN A 17 -4.17 -4.70 -0.19
C ASN A 17 -4.93 -3.38 -0.22
N MET A 18 -4.27 -2.30 -0.64
CA MET A 18 -4.89 -0.97 -0.68
C MET A 18 -5.99 -0.84 -1.71
N TYR A 19 -5.85 -1.48 -2.87
CA TYR A 19 -6.90 -1.53 -3.87
C TYR A 19 -8.13 -2.27 -3.34
N TYR A 20 -7.97 -3.46 -2.74
CA TYR A 20 -9.11 -4.21 -2.21
C TYR A 20 -9.84 -3.43 -1.11
N SER A 21 -9.10 -2.81 -0.18
CA SER A 21 -9.70 -1.97 0.86
C SER A 21 -10.49 -0.79 0.31
N SER A 22 -9.91 0.02 -0.58
CA SER A 22 -10.58 1.22 -1.10
C SER A 22 -11.81 0.88 -1.96
N ARG A 23 -11.74 -0.25 -2.67
CA ARG A 23 -12.80 -0.74 -3.55
C ARG A 23 -13.96 -1.30 -2.76
N ASN A 24 -13.70 -2.14 -1.75
CA ASN A 24 -14.73 -2.79 -0.96
C ASN A 24 -15.43 -1.80 -0.01
N LEU A 25 -14.68 -0.90 0.62
CA LEU A 25 -15.23 0.05 1.58
C LEU A 25 -15.95 1.23 0.91
N PHE A 26 -15.37 1.77 -0.17
CA PHE A 26 -15.77 3.09 -0.68
C PHE A 26 -16.10 3.12 -2.16
N GLY A 27 -16.01 1.99 -2.86
CA GLY A 27 -16.21 1.93 -4.30
C GLY A 27 -15.34 2.96 -5.03
N SER A 28 -14.10 3.17 -4.57
CA SER A 28 -13.19 4.23 -5.02
C SER A 28 -11.76 3.69 -5.21
N ARG A 29 -10.88 4.48 -5.82
CA ARG A 29 -9.45 4.15 -5.97
C ARG A 29 -8.61 4.96 -4.98
N THR A 30 -7.57 4.36 -4.43
CA THR A 30 -6.59 5.07 -3.58
C THR A 30 -5.79 6.09 -4.39
N ASN A 31 -5.59 7.28 -3.84
CA ASN A 31 -4.70 8.32 -4.38
C ASN A 31 -3.26 8.12 -3.86
N PHE A 32 -2.50 7.25 -4.54
CA PHE A 32 -1.14 6.89 -4.09
C PHE A 32 -0.17 8.06 -4.02
N GLY A 33 -0.30 9.07 -4.90
CA GLY A 33 0.51 10.29 -4.82
C GLY A 33 0.26 11.08 -3.53
N LYS A 34 -1.01 11.21 -3.12
CA LYS A 34 -1.36 11.86 -1.83
C LYS A 34 -0.95 11.02 -0.62
N VAL A 35 -1.02 9.69 -0.74
CA VAL A 35 -0.49 8.79 0.29
C VAL A 35 1.03 8.97 0.42
N LEU A 36 1.77 9.05 -0.68
CA LEU A 36 3.23 9.29 -0.65
C LEU A 36 3.58 10.64 -0.01
N GLU A 37 2.88 11.70 -0.41
CA GLU A 37 3.06 13.04 0.18
C GLU A 37 2.88 13.02 1.70
N ALA A 38 1.81 12.36 2.18
CA ALA A 38 1.53 12.22 3.61
C ALA A 38 2.53 11.28 4.33
N ALA A 39 2.96 10.20 3.67
CA ALA A 39 3.98 9.29 4.19
C ALA A 39 5.32 9.99 4.39
N VAL A 40 5.74 10.82 3.43
CA VAL A 40 6.99 11.57 3.52
C VAL A 40 6.88 12.69 4.55
N ALA A 41 5.75 13.41 4.59
CA ALA A 41 5.49 14.49 5.55
C ALA A 41 6.63 15.54 5.62
N GLY A 42 7.21 15.88 4.47
CA GLY A 42 8.32 16.85 4.36
C GLY A 42 9.68 16.37 4.87
N ARG A 43 9.84 15.07 5.10
CA ARG A 43 11.11 14.41 5.46
C ARG A 43 11.92 14.03 4.22
N LYS A 44 13.12 13.47 4.40
CA LYS A 44 14.00 13.04 3.29
C LYS A 44 13.54 11.68 2.76
N LEU A 45 12.83 11.66 1.64
CA LEU A 45 12.51 10.40 0.95
C LEU A 45 13.78 9.75 0.39
N ILE A 46 14.08 8.52 0.81
CA ILE A 46 15.20 7.73 0.27
C ILE A 46 14.72 6.80 -0.84
N ARG A 47 13.58 6.14 -0.64
CA ARG A 47 12.95 5.28 -1.65
C ARG A 47 11.47 5.12 -1.38
N ALA A 48 10.68 5.07 -2.44
CA ALA A 48 9.28 4.66 -2.40
C ALA A 48 9.08 3.52 -3.39
N ILE A 49 8.58 2.37 -2.94
CA ILE A 49 8.34 1.20 -3.78
C ILE A 49 6.85 0.85 -3.74
N ALA A 50 6.24 0.75 -4.92
CA ALA A 50 4.88 0.27 -5.10
C ALA A 50 4.90 -1.16 -5.65
N TYR A 51 4.34 -2.09 -4.89
CA TYR A 51 4.33 -3.51 -5.21
C TYR A 51 2.99 -3.90 -5.83
N VAL A 52 3.02 -4.30 -7.10
CA VAL A 52 1.82 -4.54 -7.89
C VAL A 52 1.77 -5.97 -8.39
N VAL A 53 0.59 -6.57 -8.31
CA VAL A 53 0.30 -7.88 -8.90
C VAL A 53 -0.37 -7.64 -10.24
N LYS A 54 0.25 -8.10 -11.33
CA LYS A 54 -0.33 -7.97 -12.67
C LYS A 54 -1.53 -8.90 -12.82
N ALA A 55 -2.65 -8.33 -13.20
CA ALA A 55 -3.79 -9.01 -13.79
C ALA A 55 -3.78 -8.79 -15.31
N GLU A 56 -4.36 -9.71 -16.08
CA GLU A 56 -4.41 -9.60 -17.53
C GLU A 56 -5.43 -8.53 -18.00
N ALA A 57 -5.19 -7.25 -17.69
CA ALA A 57 -6.07 -6.13 -18.01
C ALA A 57 -5.31 -5.01 -18.76
N PRO A 58 -5.84 -4.49 -19.89
CA PRO A 58 -5.17 -3.46 -20.70
C PRO A 58 -4.95 -2.11 -19.98
N GLU A 59 -5.70 -1.81 -18.92
CA GLU A 59 -5.59 -0.55 -18.18
C GLU A 59 -4.38 -0.49 -17.22
N GLU A 60 -3.64 -1.59 -17.04
CA GLU A 60 -2.54 -1.67 -16.07
C GLU A 60 -1.32 -0.82 -16.43
N ALA A 61 -0.96 -0.76 -17.71
CA ALA A 61 0.21 0.00 -18.14
C ALA A 61 0.13 1.48 -17.75
N LYS A 62 -1.05 2.10 -17.94
CA LYS A 62 -1.30 3.50 -17.56
C LYS A 62 -1.27 3.70 -16.05
N PHE A 63 -1.70 2.70 -15.29
CA PHE A 63 -1.66 2.76 -13.83
C PHE A 63 -0.22 2.67 -13.31
N PHE A 64 0.60 1.80 -13.87
CA PHE A 64 2.02 1.69 -13.51
C PHE A 64 2.79 2.96 -13.88
N GLU A 65 2.56 3.50 -15.07
CA GLU A 65 3.12 4.78 -15.50
C GLU A 65 2.70 5.93 -14.58
N ALA A 66 1.45 5.94 -14.10
CA ALA A 66 0.99 6.94 -13.14
C ALA A 66 1.69 6.82 -11.78
N LEU A 67 1.96 5.61 -11.29
CA LEU A 67 2.73 5.40 -10.06
C LEU A 67 4.18 5.85 -10.21
N ASP A 68 4.82 5.52 -11.33
CA ASP A 68 6.19 5.93 -11.64
C ASP A 68 6.32 7.45 -11.69
N ASN A 69 5.41 8.13 -12.41
CA ASN A 69 5.33 9.59 -12.46
C ASN A 69 5.02 10.24 -11.10
N GLN A 70 4.44 9.51 -10.15
CA GLN A 70 4.21 9.97 -8.78
C GLN A 70 5.44 9.83 -7.88
N GLY A 71 6.53 9.21 -8.38
CA GLY A 71 7.79 9.05 -7.66
C GLY A 71 7.98 7.67 -7.01
N PHE A 72 7.19 6.67 -7.42
CA PHE A 72 7.38 5.28 -6.96
C PHE A 72 8.26 4.48 -7.91
N GLU A 73 9.17 3.68 -7.37
CA GLU A 73 9.70 2.51 -8.07
C GLU A 73 8.60 1.44 -8.11
N VAL A 74 8.17 1.04 -9.31
CA VAL A 74 7.10 0.04 -9.47
C VAL A 74 7.71 -1.36 -9.61
N LYS A 75 7.44 -2.24 -8.64
CA LYS A 75 7.79 -3.66 -8.72
C LYS A 75 6.56 -4.49 -9.06
N THR A 76 6.65 -5.30 -10.11
CA THR A 76 5.53 -6.11 -10.60
C THR A 76 5.77 -7.60 -10.46
N LYS A 77 4.75 -8.35 -10.06
CA LYS A 77 4.76 -9.82 -9.99
C LYS A 77 3.58 -10.36 -10.79
N ASP A 78 3.82 -11.41 -11.56
CA ASP A 78 2.77 -12.09 -12.29
C ASP A 78 1.97 -12.97 -11.34
N LEU A 79 0.64 -13.00 -11.52
CA LEU A 79 -0.23 -13.88 -10.76
C LEU A 79 0.08 -15.34 -11.09
N GLN A 80 0.59 -16.10 -10.11
CA GLN A 80 0.89 -17.51 -10.32
C GLN A 80 -0.36 -18.35 -10.10
N VAL A 81 -0.76 -19.10 -11.13
CA VAL A 81 -1.84 -20.08 -11.07
C VAL A 81 -1.21 -21.46 -10.93
N PHE A 82 -1.43 -22.09 -9.78
CA PHE A 82 -0.92 -23.43 -9.52
C PHE A 82 -1.82 -24.48 -10.17
N VAL A 83 -1.27 -25.68 -10.40
CA VAL A 83 -1.94 -26.83 -11.03
C VAL A 83 -3.27 -27.22 -10.35
N GLY A 84 -3.44 -26.86 -9.07
CA GLY A 84 -4.69 -27.04 -8.31
C GLY A 84 -5.67 -25.85 -8.34
N GLY A 85 -5.47 -24.85 -9.20
CA GLY A 85 -6.33 -23.66 -9.32
C GLY A 85 -6.08 -22.58 -8.25
N ALA A 86 -5.24 -22.85 -7.25
CA ALA A 86 -4.82 -21.84 -6.27
C ALA A 86 -4.06 -20.71 -6.99
N LYS A 87 -4.41 -19.47 -6.69
CA LYS A 87 -3.75 -18.27 -7.20
C LYS A 87 -2.93 -17.67 -6.07
N LYS A 88 -1.60 -17.60 -6.21
CA LYS A 88 -0.75 -16.80 -5.30
C LYS A 88 -0.12 -15.67 -6.08
N GLY A 89 -0.14 -14.49 -5.48
CA GLY A 89 0.42 -13.28 -6.08
C GLY A 89 0.78 -12.22 -5.06
N ASP A 90 0.70 -12.48 -3.76
CA ASP A 90 1.06 -11.49 -2.74
C ASP A 90 2.54 -11.08 -2.84
N TRP A 91 2.81 -9.93 -2.23
CA TRP A 91 4.12 -9.32 -2.19
C TRP A 91 4.75 -9.37 -0.80
N ASP A 92 4.11 -10.02 0.17
CA ASP A 92 4.45 -9.94 1.61
C ASP A 92 5.92 -10.25 1.88
N VAL A 93 6.42 -11.34 1.28
CA VAL A 93 7.83 -11.73 1.37
C VAL A 93 8.74 -10.70 0.70
N GLY A 94 8.38 -10.23 -0.49
CA GLY A 94 9.21 -9.27 -1.24
C GLY A 94 9.30 -7.92 -0.54
N ILE A 95 8.16 -7.40 -0.06
CA ILE A 95 8.08 -6.19 0.76
C ILE A 95 8.95 -6.35 2.01
N SER A 96 8.84 -7.47 2.71
CA SER A 96 9.60 -7.72 3.93
C SER A 96 11.11 -7.74 3.67
N ILE A 97 11.55 -8.45 2.63
CA ILE A 97 12.98 -8.51 2.27
C ILE A 97 13.52 -7.13 1.89
N ASP A 98 12.80 -6.39 1.05
CA ASP A 98 13.23 -5.06 0.63
C ASP A 98 13.28 -4.09 1.81
N ALA A 99 12.25 -4.05 2.66
CA ALA A 99 12.22 -3.20 3.84
C ALA A 99 13.38 -3.50 4.81
N ILE A 100 13.65 -4.78 5.09
CA ILE A 100 14.76 -5.21 5.94
C ILE A 100 16.10 -4.84 5.31
N SER A 101 16.30 -5.11 4.02
CA SER A 101 17.55 -4.82 3.33
C SER A 101 17.90 -3.32 3.34
N MET A 102 16.86 -2.48 3.34
CA MET A 102 16.99 -1.03 3.36
C MET A 102 17.11 -0.43 4.76
N ALA A 103 16.78 -1.18 5.83
CA ALA A 103 16.66 -0.67 7.20
C ALA A 103 17.87 0.17 7.62
N SER A 104 19.11 -0.28 7.34
CA SER A 104 20.34 0.46 7.69
C SER A 104 20.48 1.85 7.03
N LYS A 105 19.70 2.15 5.99
CA LYS A 105 19.71 3.42 5.25
C LYS A 105 18.53 4.32 5.60
N LEU A 106 17.62 3.84 6.43
CA LEU A 106 16.41 4.53 6.83
C LEU A 106 16.51 4.93 8.30
N ASP A 107 15.68 5.89 8.67
CA ASP A 107 15.34 6.19 10.06
C ASP A 107 13.86 5.85 10.33
N VAL A 108 13.03 5.91 9.28
CA VAL A 108 11.61 5.60 9.31
C VAL A 108 11.24 4.70 8.14
N VAL A 109 10.54 3.61 8.43
CA VAL A 109 9.89 2.75 7.45
C VAL A 109 8.38 3.02 7.51
N VAL A 110 7.80 3.38 6.37
CA VAL A 110 6.34 3.52 6.23
C VAL A 110 5.81 2.34 5.44
N LEU A 111 5.00 1.50 6.08
CA LEU A 111 4.27 0.41 5.45
C LEU A 111 2.87 0.88 5.10
N VAL A 112 2.52 0.85 3.82
CA VAL A 112 1.17 1.19 3.34
C VAL A 112 0.43 -0.11 3.06
N THR A 113 -0.15 -0.67 4.12
CA THR A 113 -0.89 -1.94 4.13
C THR A 113 -1.73 -2.05 5.40
N GLY A 114 -2.88 -2.70 5.30
CA GLY A 114 -3.70 -3.09 6.45
C GLY A 114 -3.50 -4.55 6.91
N ASP A 115 -2.60 -5.29 6.26
CA ASP A 115 -2.41 -6.72 6.51
C ASP A 115 -1.67 -7.02 7.82
N GLY A 116 -2.28 -7.84 8.68
CA GLY A 116 -1.72 -8.25 9.96
C GLY A 116 -0.48 -9.15 9.85
N ASP A 117 -0.25 -9.77 8.70
CA ASP A 117 0.90 -10.66 8.49
C ASP A 117 2.24 -9.90 8.46
N PHE A 118 2.21 -8.57 8.39
CA PHE A 118 3.41 -7.72 8.53
C PHE A 118 3.82 -7.43 9.98
N VAL A 119 3.07 -7.86 11.00
CA VAL A 119 3.45 -7.63 12.42
C VAL A 119 4.88 -8.10 12.73
N PRO A 120 5.33 -9.32 12.32
CA PRO A 120 6.72 -9.73 12.53
C PRO A 120 7.75 -8.83 11.84
N LEU A 121 7.42 -8.26 10.68
CA LEU A 121 8.29 -7.30 10.00
C LEU A 121 8.42 -6.01 10.82
N ILE A 122 7.31 -5.49 11.35
CA ILE A 122 7.30 -4.30 12.21
C ILE A 122 8.22 -4.51 13.42
N GLU A 123 7.98 -5.59 14.17
CA GLU A 123 8.75 -5.91 15.38
C GLU A 123 10.25 -6.06 15.07
N TYR A 124 10.59 -6.70 13.94
CA TYR A 124 11.98 -6.87 13.54
C TYR A 124 12.66 -5.56 13.13
N LEU A 125 11.97 -4.68 12.39
CA LEU A 125 12.50 -3.36 12.02
C LEU A 125 12.69 -2.46 13.25
N GLN A 126 11.76 -2.50 14.20
CA GLN A 126 11.88 -1.81 15.49
C GLN A 126 13.06 -2.32 16.30
N PHE A 127 13.27 -3.64 16.32
CA PHE A 127 14.45 -4.25 16.94
C PHE A 127 15.77 -3.75 16.31
N LEU A 128 15.79 -3.49 15.01
CA LEU A 128 16.92 -2.86 14.30
C LEU A 128 17.05 -1.34 14.54
N GLY A 129 16.17 -0.76 15.36
CA GLY A 129 16.17 0.67 15.70
C GLY A 129 15.44 1.57 14.69
N GLN A 130 14.70 0.99 13.75
CA GLN A 130 13.89 1.77 12.81
C GLN A 130 12.55 2.12 13.45
N ARG A 131 12.09 3.35 13.21
CA ARG A 131 10.70 3.68 13.50
C ARG A 131 9.80 3.14 12.39
N VAL A 132 8.71 2.49 12.74
CA VAL A 132 7.77 1.90 11.78
C VAL A 132 6.42 2.59 11.87
N GLU A 133 6.04 3.29 10.80
CA GLU A 133 4.73 3.91 10.64
C GLU A 133 3.89 3.06 9.69
N VAL A 134 2.60 2.91 9.99
CA VAL A 134 1.66 2.20 9.12
C VAL A 134 0.61 3.18 8.60
N MET A 135 0.29 3.10 7.31
CA MET A 135 -0.82 3.86 6.71
C MET A 135 -1.81 2.91 6.05
N ALA A 136 -3.07 2.95 6.47
CA ALA A 136 -4.13 2.12 5.90
C ALA A 136 -5.52 2.73 6.15
N PHE A 137 -6.55 2.17 5.51
CA PHE A 137 -7.94 2.43 5.89
C PHE A 137 -8.26 1.64 7.16
N SER A 138 -8.55 2.35 8.25
CA SER A 138 -8.71 1.75 9.58
C SER A 138 -9.76 0.64 9.63
N GLU A 139 -10.82 0.73 8.82
CA GLU A 139 -11.91 -0.26 8.78
C GLU A 139 -11.47 -1.65 8.29
N THR A 140 -10.37 -1.73 7.51
CA THR A 140 -9.82 -2.99 6.98
C THR A 140 -8.48 -3.39 7.58
N ALA A 141 -7.86 -2.50 8.35
CA ALA A 141 -6.55 -2.76 8.93
C ALA A 141 -6.65 -3.63 10.18
N SER A 142 -5.78 -4.64 10.27
CA SER A 142 -5.66 -5.51 11.44
C SER A 142 -5.41 -4.71 12.72
N ALA A 143 -6.15 -5.03 13.79
CA ALA A 143 -5.95 -4.39 15.10
C ALA A 143 -4.52 -4.62 15.62
N LYS A 144 -3.99 -5.84 15.46
CA LYS A 144 -2.62 -6.18 15.86
C LYS A 144 -1.57 -5.36 15.12
N LEU A 145 -1.81 -5.08 13.83
CA LEU A 145 -0.92 -4.23 13.04
C LEU A 145 -0.87 -2.80 13.58
N LYS A 146 -2.04 -2.25 13.94
CA LYS A 146 -2.13 -0.90 14.54
C LYS A 146 -1.43 -0.83 15.90
N GLU A 147 -1.57 -1.87 16.71
CA GLU A 147 -0.93 -1.97 18.03
C GLU A 147 0.60 -2.12 17.94
N ALA A 148 1.09 -2.85 16.94
CA ALA A 148 2.53 -3.08 16.75
C ALA A 148 3.27 -1.85 16.19
N ALA A 149 2.62 -1.03 15.36
CA ALA A 149 3.23 0.13 14.73
C ALA A 149 3.54 1.26 15.74
N ASP A 150 4.63 2.00 15.52
CA ASP A 150 4.96 3.19 16.33
C ASP A 150 3.98 4.36 16.08
N ASP A 151 3.40 4.40 14.88
CA ASP A 151 2.39 5.38 14.49
C ASP A 151 1.46 4.75 13.44
N PHE A 152 0.16 4.95 13.59
CA PHE A 152 -0.84 4.49 12.62
C PHE A 152 -1.58 5.70 12.04
N PHE A 153 -1.43 5.91 10.74
CA PHE A 153 -2.14 6.95 10.01
C PHE A 153 -3.39 6.37 9.35
N ASP A 154 -4.56 6.77 9.84
CA ASP A 154 -5.83 6.37 9.25
C ASP A 154 -6.15 7.17 7.98
N LEU A 155 -6.06 6.53 6.82
CA LEU A 155 -6.43 7.10 5.53
C LEU A 155 -7.93 7.43 5.43
N SER A 156 -8.77 6.77 6.24
CA SER A 156 -10.21 7.03 6.29
C SER A 156 -10.57 8.35 6.98
N SER A 157 -9.63 8.92 7.74
CA SER A 157 -9.83 10.24 8.39
C SER A 157 -9.97 11.39 7.38
N SER A 158 -9.40 11.25 6.18
CA SER A 158 -9.43 12.27 5.12
C SER A 158 -9.72 11.66 3.75
N ARG A 159 -10.89 11.01 3.61
CA ARG A 159 -11.32 10.32 2.38
C ARG A 159 -11.23 11.18 1.12
N SER A 160 -11.56 12.48 1.19
CA SER A 160 -11.48 13.40 0.04
C SER A 160 -10.06 13.61 -0.49
N GLN A 161 -9.05 13.39 0.34
CA GLN A 161 -7.64 13.49 -0.04
C GLN A 161 -7.10 12.16 -0.59
N PHE A 162 -7.46 11.05 0.06
CA PHE A 162 -6.86 9.75 -0.20
C PHE A 162 -7.67 8.84 -1.13
N LEU A 163 -8.89 9.22 -1.50
CA LEU A 163 -9.71 8.50 -2.46
C LEU A 163 -9.99 9.35 -3.70
N MET A 164 -9.93 8.70 -4.86
CA MET A 164 -10.34 9.24 -6.16
C MET A 164 -11.62 8.55 -6.61
N SER A 165 -12.49 9.33 -7.24
CA SER A 165 -13.68 8.82 -7.89
C SER A 165 -13.31 7.83 -8.99
N LEU A 166 -14.05 6.73 -9.08
CA LEU A 166 -13.86 5.79 -10.18
C LEU A 166 -14.23 6.43 -11.53
N PRO A 167 -13.50 6.12 -12.60
CA PRO A 167 -13.92 6.46 -13.96
C PRO A 167 -15.35 5.98 -14.24
N ALA A 168 -16.11 6.78 -15.00
CA ALA A 168 -17.50 6.48 -15.32
C ALA A 168 -17.70 5.13 -16.07
N SER A 169 -16.68 4.67 -16.80
CA SER A 169 -16.64 3.36 -17.47
C SER A 169 -16.66 2.21 -16.45
N LEU A 170 -15.79 2.30 -15.44
CA LEU A 170 -15.65 1.28 -14.40
C LEU A 170 -16.86 1.27 -13.45
N ARG A 171 -17.43 2.44 -13.13
CA ARG A 171 -18.71 2.54 -12.39
C ARG A 171 -19.84 1.77 -13.08
N ARG A 172 -19.94 1.89 -14.41
CA ARG A 172 -20.96 1.20 -15.22
C ARG A 172 -20.75 -0.31 -15.27
N GLN A 173 -19.52 -0.80 -15.40
CA GLN A 173 -19.22 -2.24 -15.35
C GLN A 173 -19.60 -2.87 -14.00
N LEU A 174 -19.37 -2.17 -12.90
CA LEU A 174 -19.67 -2.67 -11.56
C LEU A 174 -21.16 -2.67 -11.24
N ALA A 175 -21.89 -1.64 -11.68
CA ALA A 175 -23.36 -1.63 -11.58
C ALA A 175 -23.99 -2.83 -12.31
N LYS A 176 -23.42 -3.24 -13.46
CA LYS A 176 -23.85 -4.45 -14.18
C LYS A 176 -23.49 -5.75 -13.45
N LYS A 177 -22.35 -5.81 -12.76
CA LYS A 177 -21.91 -7.02 -12.04
C LYS A 177 -22.75 -7.28 -10.79
N ASN A 178 -23.16 -6.23 -10.07
CA ASN A 178 -24.05 -6.36 -8.91
C ASN A 178 -25.50 -6.73 -9.30
N ASN A 179 -25.96 -6.37 -10.50
CA ASN A 179 -27.28 -6.77 -11.01
C ASN A 179 -27.35 -8.23 -11.49
N ASN A 180 -26.21 -8.90 -11.71
CA ASN A 180 -26.16 -10.30 -12.15
C ASN A 180 -26.02 -11.29 -10.97
N HIS A 181 -26.15 -10.84 -9.72
CA HIS A 181 -26.14 -11.68 -8.51
C HIS A 181 -27.45 -11.56 -7.70
N ASN A 182 -28.50 -11.02 -8.30
CA ASN A 182 -29.88 -11.05 -7.79
C ASN A 182 -30.77 -11.84 -8.77
#